data_AF-A0AA51XRP3-F1
#
_entry.id   AF-A0AA51XRP3-F1
#
_cell.length_a   1.000
_cell.length_b   1.000
_cell.length_c   1.000
_cell.angle_alpha   90.00
_cell.angle_beta   90.00
_cell.angle_gamma   90.00
#
_symmetry.space_group_name_H-M   'P 1'
#
loop_
_entity.id
_entity.type
_entity.pdbx_description
1 polymer ?
#
loop_
_entity_poly.entity_id
_entity_poly.type
_entity_poly.pdbx_seq_one_letter_code
_entity_poly.pdbx_strand_id
1 'polypeptide(L)'
;MKKILLIILDGLGDRPNRALGNKTALQAAFKPNLDYLADNGVTGLMSPVGFGIRSGSDTSHLSILGYNPREYYTGRGPFEALGLGIDLQPGDVAFRANFASVENGRVTDRRAGRIKDTTELSRSLETEIDGVKFIIKSGVEHRAALVIRGPNLSDRVSETDPHAINSDIMLTKPLSPEGEFTSSVINKFLIRSREILNNHEVNKKRIQNGEKPANEIMIRGAGKLPEMPSFEKLYGLKAACVSGTPLIRGIARMAGFDILNVSGMTGRTDTNYENVISAAVDALKTHDFVLVNIKGTDIAGHDRKPELKREVIEKTDRAMEGLKKLLDTTVIAVTGDHSTPCSFGDHTGDPVPILISTSGITRDYVKTFDEASVSLGYYKITSLDIMPLLLSYSDRSEKYGA
;
A
#
# COMPACT_ATOMS: atom_id res chain seq x y z
N MET A 1 -2.60 -0.25 30.30
CA MET A 1 -2.85 -0.79 28.95
C MET A 1 -1.60 -0.63 28.13
N LYS A 2 -1.20 -1.68 27.42
CA LYS A 2 0.01 -1.66 26.61
C LYS A 2 -0.19 -0.83 25.34
N LYS A 3 0.90 -0.35 24.77
CA LYS A 3 0.95 0.23 23.43
C LYS A 3 0.96 -0.89 22.38
N ILE A 4 0.65 -0.59 21.12
CA ILE A 4 0.64 -1.56 20.03
C ILE A 4 1.57 -1.07 18.92
N LEU A 5 2.52 -1.92 18.52
CA LEU A 5 3.39 -1.71 17.38
C LEU A 5 3.12 -2.82 16.35
N LEU A 6 2.51 -2.47 15.23
CA LEU A 6 2.27 -3.38 14.12
C LEU A 6 3.26 -3.08 12.99
N ILE A 7 4.09 -4.06 12.63
CA ILE A 7 5.08 -3.95 11.56
C ILE A 7 4.68 -4.87 10.42
N ILE A 8 4.44 -4.27 9.26
CA ILE A 8 4.10 -4.96 8.02
C ILE A 8 5.33 -4.94 7.12
N LEU A 9 5.86 -6.12 6.81
CA LEU A 9 6.78 -6.32 5.68
C LEU A 9 5.92 -6.59 4.44
N ASP A 10 5.75 -5.59 3.59
CA ASP A 10 4.85 -5.66 2.43
C ASP A 10 5.25 -6.84 1.52
N GLY A 11 4.30 -7.70 1.11
CA GLY A 11 4.61 -8.87 0.28
C GLY A 11 5.55 -9.91 0.91
N LEU A 12 5.60 -10.01 2.25
CA LEU A 12 6.51 -10.89 3.00
C LEU A 12 6.50 -12.35 2.51
N GLY A 13 5.30 -12.93 2.37
CA GLY A 13 5.15 -14.34 2.07
C GLY A 13 5.78 -14.72 0.72
N ASP A 14 6.41 -15.89 0.68
CA ASP A 14 7.07 -16.41 -0.50
C ASP A 14 6.82 -17.91 -0.68
N ARG A 15 7.42 -18.47 -1.74
CA ARG A 15 7.49 -19.89 -2.03
C ARG A 15 8.96 -20.33 -2.03
N PRO A 16 9.24 -21.61 -1.78
CA PRO A 16 10.57 -22.18 -1.93
C PRO A 16 11.25 -21.77 -3.26
N ASN A 17 12.47 -21.26 -3.17
CA ASN A 17 13.23 -20.79 -4.33
C ASN A 17 14.57 -21.54 -4.45
N ARG A 18 14.88 -22.04 -5.65
CA ARG A 18 16.14 -22.77 -5.93
C ARG A 18 17.39 -21.94 -5.63
N ALA A 19 17.35 -20.63 -5.88
CA ALA A 19 18.48 -19.74 -5.59
C ALA A 19 18.83 -19.69 -4.09
N LEU A 20 17.84 -19.96 -3.23
CA LEU A 20 17.97 -19.98 -1.78
C LEU A 20 18.03 -21.41 -1.21
N GLY A 21 18.40 -22.40 -2.03
CA GLY A 21 18.47 -23.79 -1.59
C GLY A 21 17.11 -24.41 -1.29
N ASN A 22 16.08 -24.06 -2.08
CA ASN A 22 14.67 -24.45 -1.90
C ASN A 22 14.06 -23.97 -0.57
N LYS A 23 14.53 -22.83 -0.07
CA LYS A 23 13.92 -22.10 1.05
C LYS A 23 13.17 -20.87 0.54
N THR A 24 12.24 -20.35 1.32
CA THR A 24 11.69 -19.01 1.11
C THR A 24 12.75 -17.94 1.44
N ALA A 25 12.53 -16.69 1.01
CA ALA A 25 13.41 -15.59 1.39
C ALA A 25 13.48 -15.40 2.92
N LEU A 26 12.34 -15.59 3.60
CA LEU A 26 12.25 -15.49 5.05
C LEU A 26 12.99 -16.64 5.75
N GLN A 27 12.87 -17.88 5.27
CA GLN A 27 13.62 -19.03 5.78
C GLN A 27 15.14 -18.93 5.57
N ALA A 28 15.57 -18.29 4.48
CA ALA A 28 16.97 -18.16 4.14
C ALA A 28 17.67 -17.02 4.89
N ALA A 29 16.91 -16.02 5.36
CA ALA A 29 17.44 -14.82 6.01
C ALA A 29 18.03 -15.12 7.39
N PHE A 30 19.14 -14.45 7.72
CA PHE A 30 19.60 -14.36 9.11
C PHE A 30 18.80 -13.31 9.89
N LYS A 31 17.92 -13.76 10.78
CA LYS A 31 16.90 -12.93 11.44
C LYS A 31 16.73 -13.19 12.94
N PRO A 32 17.80 -13.05 13.75
CA PRO A 32 17.77 -13.39 15.17
C PRO A 32 16.74 -12.59 15.99
N ASN A 33 16.36 -11.37 15.56
CA ASN A 33 15.41 -10.56 16.31
C ASN A 33 13.96 -11.01 16.07
N LEU A 34 13.59 -11.30 14.83
CA LEU A 34 12.30 -11.91 14.48
C LEU A 34 12.16 -13.30 15.09
N ASP A 35 13.22 -14.11 15.07
CA ASP A 35 13.24 -15.43 15.71
C ASP A 35 13.09 -15.32 17.23
N TYR A 36 13.73 -14.32 17.87
CA TYR A 36 13.53 -14.05 19.29
C TYR A 36 12.08 -13.65 19.62
N LEU A 37 11.45 -12.80 18.81
CA LEU A 37 10.06 -12.39 19.01
C LEU A 37 9.09 -13.55 18.78
N ALA A 38 9.33 -14.40 17.78
CA ALA A 38 8.57 -15.62 17.57
C ALA A 38 8.70 -16.59 18.74
N ASP A 39 9.93 -16.84 19.20
CA ASP A 39 10.19 -17.70 20.36
C ASP A 39 9.49 -17.20 21.61
N ASN A 40 9.42 -15.88 21.82
CA ASN A 40 8.80 -15.23 22.98
C ASN A 40 7.41 -14.68 22.67
N GLY A 41 6.70 -15.31 21.75
CA GLY A 41 5.39 -14.87 21.30
C GLY A 41 4.47 -16.03 20.94
N VAL A 42 3.42 -15.67 20.23
CA VAL A 42 2.50 -16.59 19.56
C VAL A 42 2.57 -16.33 18.07
N THR A 43 2.55 -17.40 17.28
CA THR A 43 2.74 -17.36 15.84
C THR A 43 1.57 -18.00 15.10
N GLY A 44 1.53 -17.80 13.79
CA GLY A 44 0.57 -18.46 12.94
C GLY A 44 0.64 -18.03 11.49
N LEU A 45 -0.41 -18.40 10.76
CA LEU A 45 -0.64 -17.99 9.38
C LEU A 45 -1.88 -17.11 9.31
N MET A 46 -1.75 -15.99 8.60
CA MET A 46 -2.83 -15.05 8.32
C MET A 46 -3.16 -15.06 6.82
N SER A 47 -4.43 -15.27 6.48
CA SER A 47 -4.95 -15.03 5.12
C SER A 47 -5.50 -13.62 5.01
N PRO A 48 -4.92 -12.71 4.21
CA PRO A 48 -5.25 -11.28 4.25
C PRO A 48 -6.75 -10.99 4.10
N VAL A 49 -7.38 -11.37 2.99
CA VAL A 49 -8.82 -11.13 2.75
C VAL A 49 -9.63 -12.42 2.90
N GLY A 50 -9.01 -13.56 2.62
CA GLY A 50 -9.61 -14.89 2.74
C GLY A 50 -8.67 -15.93 2.14
N PHE A 51 -8.95 -17.20 2.43
CA PHE A 51 -8.10 -18.31 1.98
C PHE A 51 -8.03 -18.38 0.45
N GLY A 52 -6.80 -18.39 -0.09
CA GLY A 52 -6.55 -18.48 -1.53
C GLY A 52 -6.89 -17.22 -2.33
N ILE A 53 -7.38 -16.15 -1.68
CA ILE A 53 -7.72 -14.88 -2.34
C ILE A 53 -6.48 -14.02 -2.49
N ARG A 54 -6.20 -13.58 -3.71
CA ARG A 54 -5.15 -12.59 -4.00
C ARG A 54 -5.66 -11.19 -3.65
N SER A 55 -5.04 -10.55 -2.67
CA SER A 55 -5.41 -9.21 -2.22
C SER A 55 -4.45 -8.14 -2.76
N GLY A 56 -4.98 -6.96 -3.09
CA GLY A 56 -4.15 -5.76 -3.23
C GLY A 56 -3.74 -5.22 -1.87
N SER A 57 -2.64 -4.46 -1.81
CA SER A 57 -2.19 -3.82 -0.57
C SER A 57 -3.24 -2.89 0.04
N ASP A 58 -4.12 -2.31 -0.77
CA ASP A 58 -5.24 -1.48 -0.34
C ASP A 58 -6.25 -2.29 0.48
N THR A 59 -6.82 -3.33 -0.12
CA THR A 59 -7.80 -4.21 0.55
C THR A 59 -7.19 -4.91 1.75
N SER A 60 -5.93 -5.34 1.67
CA SER A 60 -5.27 -6.01 2.80
C SER A 60 -5.07 -5.07 3.99
N HIS A 61 -4.54 -3.86 3.77
CA HIS A 61 -4.30 -2.92 4.88
C HIS A 61 -5.60 -2.43 5.52
N LEU A 62 -6.67 -2.22 4.75
CA LEU A 62 -8.00 -1.94 5.32
C LEU A 62 -8.40 -3.06 6.28
N SER A 63 -8.31 -4.30 5.81
CA SER A 63 -8.69 -5.49 6.55
C SER A 63 -7.83 -5.70 7.81
N ILE A 64 -6.51 -5.49 7.71
CA ILE A 64 -5.57 -5.56 8.85
C ILE A 64 -5.92 -4.53 9.93
N LEU A 65 -6.37 -3.34 9.53
CA LEU A 65 -6.81 -2.27 10.45
C LEU A 65 -8.25 -2.48 10.96
N GLY A 66 -8.90 -3.58 10.54
CA GLY A 66 -10.25 -4.00 10.94
C GLY A 66 -11.38 -3.34 10.15
N TYR A 67 -11.08 -2.66 9.04
CA TYR A 67 -12.08 -2.19 8.09
C TYR A 67 -12.35 -3.29 7.06
N ASN A 68 -13.54 -3.89 7.11
CA ASN A 68 -13.94 -4.92 6.15
C ASN A 68 -13.87 -4.36 4.71
N PRO A 69 -13.00 -4.87 3.82
CA PRO A 69 -12.88 -4.35 2.46
C PRO A 69 -14.17 -4.49 1.65
N ARG A 70 -15.04 -5.44 1.99
CA ARG A 70 -16.35 -5.59 1.32
C ARG A 70 -17.28 -4.41 1.57
N GLU A 71 -17.07 -3.68 2.66
CA GLU A 71 -17.89 -2.55 3.08
C GLU A 71 -17.21 -1.22 2.74
N TYR A 72 -15.91 -1.10 3.00
CA TYR A 72 -15.20 0.20 2.94
C TYR A 72 -14.36 0.42 1.68
N TYR A 73 -14.15 -0.61 0.84
CA TYR A 73 -13.35 -0.43 -0.38
C TYR A 73 -14.19 0.10 -1.53
N THR A 74 -13.96 1.37 -1.88
CA THR A 74 -14.64 2.05 -2.99
C THR A 74 -13.79 2.16 -4.26
N GLY A 75 -12.60 1.55 -4.27
CA GLY A 75 -11.62 1.67 -5.36
C GLY A 75 -10.29 2.29 -4.90
N ARG A 76 -9.25 2.15 -5.72
CA ARG A 76 -7.87 2.52 -5.33
C ARG A 76 -7.58 4.02 -5.39
N GLY A 77 -8.27 4.74 -6.28
CA GLY A 77 -8.01 6.15 -6.56
C GLY A 77 -8.02 7.07 -5.33
N PRO A 78 -9.02 6.99 -4.43
CA PRO A 78 -9.07 7.80 -3.21
C PRO A 78 -7.83 7.67 -2.34
N PHE A 79 -7.34 6.44 -2.16
CA PHE A 79 -6.16 6.16 -1.34
C PHE A 79 -4.88 6.73 -1.96
N GLU A 80 -4.73 6.64 -3.28
CA GLU A 80 -3.58 7.24 -3.97
C GLU A 80 -3.60 8.77 -3.89
N ALA A 81 -4.77 9.39 -4.06
CA ALA A 81 -4.94 10.85 -3.96
C ALA A 81 -4.59 11.37 -2.55
N LEU A 82 -5.16 10.76 -1.50
CA LEU A 82 -4.83 11.08 -0.10
C LEU A 82 -3.36 10.82 0.20
N GLY A 83 -2.79 9.75 -0.36
CA GLY A 83 -1.38 9.38 -0.23
C GLY A 83 -0.42 10.44 -0.78
N LEU A 84 -0.79 11.09 -1.88
CA LEU A 84 -0.06 12.22 -2.44
C LEU A 84 -0.39 13.55 -1.74
N GLY A 85 -1.34 13.58 -0.81
CA GLY A 85 -1.77 14.77 -0.08
C GLY A 85 -2.65 15.69 -0.91
N ILE A 86 -3.56 15.11 -1.68
CA ILE A 86 -4.76 15.81 -2.15
C ILE A 86 -5.84 15.60 -1.10
N ASP A 87 -6.44 16.68 -0.61
CA ASP A 87 -7.57 16.59 0.31
C ASP A 87 -8.84 16.28 -0.47
N LEU A 88 -9.48 15.15 -0.14
CA LEU A 88 -10.73 14.71 -0.75
C LEU A 88 -11.94 15.25 0.00
N GLN A 89 -12.98 15.58 -0.76
CA GLN A 89 -14.27 16.03 -0.25
C GLN A 89 -15.36 15.00 -0.56
N PRO A 90 -16.45 14.94 0.22
CA PRO A 90 -17.61 14.14 -0.12
C PRO A 90 -18.10 14.45 -1.54
N GLY A 91 -18.29 13.40 -2.35
CA GLY A 91 -18.67 13.51 -3.75
C GLY A 91 -17.51 13.54 -4.76
N ASP A 92 -16.27 13.76 -4.32
CA ASP A 92 -15.11 13.64 -5.19
C ASP A 92 -14.98 12.20 -5.73
N VAL A 93 -14.57 12.09 -6.99
CA VAL A 93 -14.14 10.82 -7.59
C VAL A 93 -12.64 10.91 -7.87
N ALA A 94 -11.90 9.92 -7.40
CA ALA A 94 -10.46 9.88 -7.52
C ALA A 94 -10.02 8.67 -8.34
N PHE A 95 -8.89 8.83 -9.02
CA PHE A 95 -8.28 7.83 -9.88
C PHE A 95 -6.79 7.75 -9.59
N ARG A 96 -6.26 6.53 -9.68
CA ARG A 96 -4.84 6.35 -9.93
C ARG A 96 -4.56 6.74 -11.37
N ALA A 97 -3.56 7.58 -11.59
CA ALA A 97 -3.15 8.00 -12.92
C ALA A 97 -1.70 7.60 -13.23
N ASN A 98 -1.41 7.39 -14.50
CA ASN A 98 -0.06 7.20 -15.02
C ASN A 98 0.15 8.14 -16.21
N PHE A 99 1.29 8.81 -16.25
CA PHE A 99 1.80 9.39 -17.48
C PHE A 99 2.32 8.29 -18.40
N ALA A 100 1.89 8.33 -19.66
CA ALA A 100 2.19 7.34 -20.68
C ALA A 100 2.66 8.00 -21.98
N SER A 101 3.26 7.18 -22.84
CA SER A 101 3.67 7.54 -24.19
C SER A 101 2.71 6.97 -25.21
N VAL A 102 2.24 7.85 -26.09
CA VAL A 102 1.41 7.53 -27.23
C VAL A 102 2.07 8.05 -28.49
N GLU A 103 2.18 7.19 -29.50
CA GLU A 103 2.68 7.51 -30.84
C GLU A 103 1.72 6.94 -31.87
N ASN A 104 1.36 7.72 -32.89
CA ASN A 104 0.43 7.32 -33.96
C ASN A 104 -0.89 6.71 -33.43
N GLY A 105 -1.41 7.27 -32.33
CA GLY A 105 -2.66 6.81 -31.70
C GLY A 105 -2.53 5.49 -30.90
N ARG A 106 -1.32 4.97 -30.72
CA ARG A 106 -1.07 3.73 -29.97
C ARG A 106 -0.23 3.97 -28.72
N VAL A 107 -0.53 3.24 -27.67
CA VAL A 107 0.25 3.25 -26.42
C VAL A 107 1.57 2.52 -26.62
N THR A 108 2.68 3.25 -26.66
CA THR A 108 4.03 2.67 -26.81
C THR A 108 4.73 2.43 -25.48
N ASP A 109 4.30 3.12 -24.42
CA ASP A 109 4.81 2.92 -23.07
C ASP A 109 3.81 3.40 -22.01
N ARG A 110 3.34 2.51 -21.14
CA ARG A 110 2.38 2.84 -20.07
C ARG A 110 2.97 3.63 -18.89
N ARG A 111 4.27 3.95 -18.97
CA ARG A 111 5.06 4.58 -17.91
C ARG A 111 5.95 5.70 -18.42
N ALA A 112 5.88 6.05 -19.70
CA ALA A 112 6.74 7.06 -20.32
C ALA A 112 8.23 6.91 -19.97
N GLY A 113 8.76 5.68 -20.04
CA GLY A 113 10.15 5.40 -19.67
C GLY A 113 10.48 5.58 -18.18
N ARG A 114 9.46 5.54 -17.30
CA ARG A 114 9.57 5.91 -15.88
C ARG A 114 10.15 7.30 -15.70
N ILE A 115 9.60 8.28 -16.43
CA ILE A 115 9.90 9.71 -16.25
C ILE A 115 9.97 10.05 -14.76
N LYS A 116 11.05 10.69 -14.32
CA LYS A 116 11.34 10.87 -12.89
C LYS A 116 10.49 11.96 -12.23
N ASP A 117 10.24 13.04 -12.97
CA ASP A 117 9.50 14.20 -12.50
C ASP A 117 8.41 14.57 -13.51
N THR A 118 7.17 14.61 -13.03
CA THR A 118 5.98 14.94 -13.80
C THR A 118 5.28 16.20 -13.28
N THR A 119 5.90 16.94 -12.36
CA THR A 119 5.27 18.03 -11.61
C THR A 119 4.75 19.14 -12.51
N GLU A 120 5.57 19.58 -13.48
CA GLU A 120 5.17 20.61 -14.44
C GLU A 120 4.03 20.12 -15.35
N LEU A 121 4.10 18.86 -15.80
CA LEU A 121 3.05 18.25 -16.61
C LEU A 121 1.73 18.20 -15.84
N SER A 122 1.74 17.69 -14.60
CA SER A 122 0.57 17.63 -13.73
C SER A 122 -0.06 19.01 -13.53
N ARG A 123 0.76 20.04 -13.24
CA ARG A 123 0.27 21.41 -13.05
C ARG A 123 -0.39 21.96 -14.33
N SER A 124 0.15 21.64 -15.50
CA SER A 124 -0.41 22.09 -16.79
C SER A 124 -1.78 21.48 -17.11
N LEU A 125 -2.17 20.41 -16.41
CA LEU A 125 -3.43 19.71 -16.60
C LEU A 125 -4.53 20.13 -15.62
N GLU A 126 -4.24 20.92 -14.60
CA GLU A 126 -5.28 21.42 -13.69
C GLU A 126 -6.24 22.35 -14.45
N THR A 127 -7.53 22.00 -14.46
CA THR A 127 -8.52 22.73 -15.27
C THR A 127 -9.95 22.50 -14.76
N GLU A 128 -10.92 23.19 -15.36
CA GLU A 128 -12.34 23.00 -15.10
C GLU A 128 -13.09 22.79 -16.42
N ILE A 129 -13.91 21.76 -16.50
CA ILE A 129 -14.71 21.40 -17.69
C ILE A 129 -16.12 21.07 -17.20
N ASP A 130 -17.14 21.71 -17.79
CA ASP A 130 -18.55 21.48 -17.47
C ASP A 130 -18.87 21.57 -15.96
N GLY A 131 -18.23 22.50 -15.24
CA GLY A 131 -18.39 22.67 -13.79
C GLY A 131 -17.70 21.61 -12.93
N VAL A 132 -16.83 20.78 -13.52
CA VAL A 132 -16.01 19.77 -12.84
C VAL A 132 -14.55 20.19 -12.88
N LYS A 133 -13.95 20.33 -11.70
CA LYS A 133 -12.53 20.64 -11.49
C LYS A 133 -11.70 19.37 -11.57
N PHE A 134 -10.58 19.43 -12.28
CA PHE A 134 -9.59 18.36 -12.42
C PHE A 134 -8.34 18.75 -11.64
N ILE A 135 -8.04 18.02 -10.58
CA ILE A 135 -6.91 18.25 -9.68
C ILE A 135 -5.94 17.08 -9.86
N ILE A 136 -4.70 17.37 -10.26
CA ILE A 136 -3.71 16.32 -10.54
C ILE A 136 -2.48 16.55 -9.71
N LYS A 137 -1.99 15.49 -9.08
CA LYS A 137 -0.73 15.53 -8.32
C LYS A 137 0.21 14.45 -8.79
N SER A 138 1.45 14.85 -9.04
CA SER A 138 2.55 13.94 -9.35
C SER A 138 2.89 13.05 -8.17
N GLY A 139 3.10 11.77 -8.47
CA GLY A 139 3.68 10.79 -7.57
C GLY A 139 5.12 10.46 -7.97
N VAL A 140 5.61 9.32 -7.47
CA VAL A 140 6.95 8.83 -7.79
C VAL A 140 7.00 8.36 -9.24
N GLU A 141 7.99 8.86 -9.99
CA GLU A 141 8.18 8.59 -11.41
C GLU A 141 6.93 9.00 -12.24
N HIS A 142 6.45 8.09 -13.09
CA HIS A 142 5.32 8.26 -14.00
C HIS A 142 3.95 8.27 -13.31
N ARG A 143 3.89 8.00 -12.01
CA ARG A 143 2.62 7.87 -11.27
C ARG A 143 2.04 9.25 -10.98
N ALA A 144 0.72 9.33 -10.93
CA ALA A 144 -0.02 10.50 -10.50
C ALA A 144 -1.34 10.06 -9.83
N ALA A 145 -2.03 11.00 -9.20
CA ALA A 145 -3.44 10.85 -8.85
C ALA A 145 -4.23 11.96 -9.54
N LEU A 146 -5.41 11.61 -10.04
CA LEU A 146 -6.40 12.56 -10.56
C LEU A 146 -7.60 12.55 -9.62
N VAL A 147 -8.02 13.73 -9.17
CA VAL A 147 -9.28 13.94 -8.47
C VAL A 147 -10.16 14.83 -9.33
N ILE A 148 -11.39 14.40 -9.53
CA ILE A 148 -12.43 15.21 -10.16
C ILE A 148 -13.44 15.65 -9.10
N ARG A 149 -13.75 16.94 -9.09
CA ARG A 149 -14.59 17.59 -8.09
C ARG A 149 -15.68 18.42 -8.75
N GLY A 150 -16.93 18.12 -8.44
CA GLY A 150 -18.08 18.78 -9.03
C GLY A 150 -19.38 18.03 -8.73
N PRO A 151 -20.52 18.54 -9.21
CA PRO A 151 -21.82 17.90 -9.02
C PRO A 151 -21.95 16.62 -9.86
N ASN A 152 -22.85 15.72 -9.43
CA ASN A 152 -23.31 14.55 -10.19
C ASN A 152 -22.21 13.58 -10.66
N LEU A 153 -21.12 13.49 -9.90
CA LEU A 153 -20.03 12.58 -10.19
C LEU A 153 -20.32 11.15 -9.73
N SER A 154 -19.82 10.18 -10.50
CA SER A 154 -19.95 8.74 -10.25
C SER A 154 -18.62 8.05 -10.52
N ASP A 155 -18.26 7.10 -9.66
CA ASP A 155 -17.12 6.19 -9.84
C ASP A 155 -17.46 4.98 -10.72
N ARG A 156 -18.72 4.88 -11.19
CA ARG A 156 -19.19 3.85 -12.12
C ARG A 156 -18.74 4.14 -13.55
N VAL A 157 -17.44 4.28 -13.75
CA VAL A 157 -16.79 4.53 -15.03
C VAL A 157 -15.63 3.57 -15.26
N SER A 158 -15.38 3.21 -16.52
CA SER A 158 -14.27 2.32 -16.88
C SER A 158 -12.93 3.05 -16.81
N GLU A 159 -11.87 2.27 -16.63
CA GLU A 159 -10.49 2.78 -16.77
C GLU A 159 -10.12 3.05 -18.23
N THR A 160 -9.01 3.77 -18.43
CA THR A 160 -8.43 4.07 -19.76
C THR A 160 -7.07 3.45 -19.98
N ASP A 161 -6.51 2.78 -18.97
CA ASP A 161 -5.28 2.01 -19.13
C ASP A 161 -5.59 0.66 -19.79
N PRO A 162 -5.03 0.37 -20.97
CA PRO A 162 -5.30 -0.86 -21.72
C PRO A 162 -4.65 -2.12 -21.15
N HIS A 163 -3.86 -1.99 -20.08
CA HIS A 163 -3.02 -3.04 -19.49
C HIS A 163 -1.96 -3.69 -20.40
N ALA A 164 -1.87 -3.27 -21.66
CA ALA A 164 -0.92 -3.75 -22.64
C ALA A 164 -0.30 -2.59 -23.44
N ILE A 165 0.92 -2.79 -23.94
CA ILE A 165 1.53 -1.90 -24.93
C ILE A 165 1.02 -2.26 -26.34
N ASN A 166 1.26 -1.37 -27.31
CA ASN A 166 0.79 -1.49 -28.69
C ASN A 166 -0.73 -1.67 -28.77
N SER A 167 -1.46 -0.98 -27.91
CA SER A 167 -2.91 -0.94 -27.86
C SER A 167 -3.43 0.44 -28.27
N ASP A 168 -4.68 0.52 -28.71
CA ASP A 168 -5.31 1.80 -29.01
C ASP A 168 -5.61 2.56 -27.71
N ILE A 169 -5.66 3.89 -27.81
CA ILE A 169 -6.10 4.74 -26.69
C ILE A 169 -7.55 4.39 -26.36
N MET A 170 -7.82 4.12 -25.08
CA MET A 170 -9.16 3.86 -24.59
C MET A 170 -9.79 5.14 -24.05
N LEU A 171 -11.06 5.35 -24.41
CA LEU A 171 -11.92 6.33 -23.75
C LEU A 171 -12.62 5.67 -22.57
N THR A 172 -12.92 6.46 -21.54
CA THR A 172 -13.73 5.97 -20.43
C THR A 172 -15.18 5.80 -20.87
N LYS A 173 -15.83 4.75 -20.37
CA LYS A 173 -17.23 4.41 -20.64
C LYS A 173 -18.00 4.37 -19.33
N PRO A 174 -19.30 4.72 -19.34
CA PRO A 174 -20.15 4.50 -18.18
C PRO A 174 -20.30 2.99 -17.92
N LEU A 175 -20.23 2.58 -16.67
CA LEU A 175 -20.53 1.22 -16.21
C LEU A 175 -21.97 1.09 -15.70
N SER A 176 -22.66 2.23 -15.52
CA SER A 176 -24.09 2.36 -15.19
C SER A 176 -24.56 3.76 -15.62
N PRO A 177 -25.88 4.04 -15.67
CA PRO A 177 -26.42 5.33 -16.11
C PRO A 177 -25.86 6.53 -15.33
N GLU A 178 -25.56 6.36 -14.04
CA GLU A 178 -24.98 7.43 -13.21
C GLU A 178 -23.55 7.82 -13.66
N GLY A 179 -22.87 6.95 -14.39
CA GLY A 179 -21.52 7.18 -14.94
C GLY A 179 -21.50 8.00 -16.23
N GLU A 180 -22.64 8.26 -16.87
CA GLU A 180 -22.69 8.89 -18.21
C GLU A 180 -22.06 10.28 -18.22
N PHE A 181 -22.52 11.16 -17.32
CA PHE A 181 -21.96 12.51 -17.18
C PHE A 181 -20.46 12.48 -16.87
N THR A 182 -20.07 11.62 -15.91
CA THR A 182 -18.67 11.50 -15.46
C THR A 182 -17.75 11.02 -16.59
N SER A 183 -18.17 9.98 -17.33
CA SER A 183 -17.39 9.46 -18.46
C SER A 183 -17.24 10.49 -19.59
N SER A 184 -18.31 11.25 -19.88
CA SER A 184 -18.29 12.33 -20.88
C SER A 184 -17.29 13.43 -20.53
N VAL A 185 -17.34 13.95 -19.29
CA VAL A 185 -16.45 15.04 -18.86
C VAL A 185 -14.99 14.58 -18.76
N ILE A 186 -14.74 13.35 -18.31
CA ILE A 186 -13.39 12.75 -18.32
C ILE A 186 -12.86 12.63 -19.75
N ASN A 187 -13.67 12.16 -20.70
CA ASN A 187 -13.20 12.04 -22.09
C ASN A 187 -12.84 13.41 -22.71
N LYS A 188 -13.62 14.46 -22.42
CA LYS A 188 -13.26 15.84 -22.81
C LYS A 188 -11.93 16.27 -22.20
N PHE A 189 -11.74 15.97 -20.91
CA PHE A 189 -10.48 16.23 -20.21
C PHE A 189 -9.30 15.49 -20.86
N LEU A 190 -9.42 14.19 -21.15
CA LEU A 190 -8.35 13.38 -21.73
C LEU A 190 -7.93 13.85 -23.13
N ILE A 191 -8.89 14.30 -23.94
CA ILE A 191 -8.60 14.90 -25.25
C ILE A 191 -7.79 16.18 -25.07
N ARG A 192 -8.26 17.10 -24.19
CA ARG A 192 -7.57 18.35 -23.91
C ARG A 192 -6.20 18.13 -23.27
N SER A 193 -6.05 17.16 -22.38
CA SER A 193 -4.77 16.85 -21.74
C SER A 193 -3.75 16.40 -22.77
N ARG A 194 -4.16 15.58 -23.75
CA ARG A 194 -3.26 15.12 -24.82
C ARG A 194 -2.75 16.29 -25.67
N GLU A 195 -3.62 17.25 -26.00
CA GLU A 195 -3.23 18.46 -26.73
C GLU A 195 -2.22 19.29 -25.96
N ILE A 196 -2.45 19.49 -24.66
CA ILE A 196 -1.53 20.22 -23.77
C ILE A 196 -0.18 19.50 -23.69
N LEU A 197 -0.20 18.20 -23.38
CA LEU A 197 1.02 17.44 -23.13
C LEU A 197 1.87 17.28 -24.40
N ASN A 198 1.27 17.06 -25.57
CA ASN A 198 2.02 16.97 -26.84
C ASN A 198 2.80 18.25 -27.16
N ASN A 199 2.28 19.41 -26.74
CA ASN A 199 2.89 20.70 -27.00
C ASN A 199 3.73 21.24 -25.82
N HIS A 200 3.79 20.51 -24.70
CA HIS A 200 4.49 20.95 -23.50
C HIS A 200 6.01 20.90 -23.67
N GLU A 201 6.72 21.92 -23.19
CA GLU A 201 8.18 22.06 -23.35
C GLU A 201 8.97 20.88 -22.78
N VAL A 202 8.52 20.31 -21.66
CA VAL A 202 9.07 19.06 -21.11
C VAL A 202 9.07 17.94 -22.15
N ASN A 203 7.94 17.70 -22.83
CA ASN A 203 7.85 16.62 -23.82
C ASN A 203 8.64 16.93 -25.10
N LYS A 204 8.69 18.19 -25.54
CA LYS A 204 9.56 18.60 -26.65
C LYS A 204 11.03 18.28 -26.37
N LYS A 205 11.53 18.63 -25.17
CA LYS A 205 12.90 18.32 -24.73
C LYS A 205 13.15 16.82 -24.66
N ARG A 206 12.20 16.05 -24.12
CA ARG A 206 12.29 14.58 -24.05
C ARG A 206 12.48 13.97 -25.44
N ILE A 207 11.64 14.38 -26.39
CA ILE A 207 11.72 13.91 -27.78
C ILE A 207 13.07 14.29 -28.42
N GLN A 208 13.54 15.53 -28.22
CA GLN A 208 14.86 15.96 -28.71
C GLN A 208 16.02 15.11 -28.16
N ASN A 209 15.89 14.63 -26.92
CA ASN A 209 16.87 13.77 -26.27
C ASN A 209 16.70 12.27 -26.58
N GLY A 210 15.77 11.90 -27.46
CA GLY A 210 15.46 10.50 -27.78
C GLY A 210 14.74 9.75 -26.65
N GLU A 211 14.19 10.46 -25.67
CA GLU A 211 13.40 9.90 -24.59
C GLU A 211 11.91 9.83 -24.98
N LYS A 212 11.20 8.85 -24.40
CA LYS A 212 9.76 8.73 -24.65
C LYS A 212 8.97 9.89 -24.02
N PRO A 213 8.05 10.55 -24.75
CA PRO A 213 7.25 11.64 -24.19
C PRO A 213 6.21 11.12 -23.19
N ALA A 214 5.86 11.94 -22.22
CA ALA A 214 4.75 11.72 -21.28
C ALA A 214 3.51 12.49 -21.79
N ASN A 215 2.95 12.04 -22.90
CA ASN A 215 1.93 12.77 -23.67
C ASN A 215 0.50 12.24 -23.54
N GLU A 216 0.28 11.29 -22.64
CA GLU A 216 -1.03 10.73 -22.32
C GLU A 216 -1.18 10.55 -20.80
N ILE A 217 -2.40 10.68 -20.28
CA ILE A 217 -2.71 10.36 -18.90
C ILE A 217 -3.71 9.19 -18.86
N MET A 218 -3.28 8.06 -18.29
CA MET A 218 -4.11 6.86 -18.17
C MET A 218 -4.63 6.72 -16.76
N ILE A 219 -5.94 6.65 -16.61
CA ILE A 219 -6.63 6.59 -15.32
C ILE A 219 -7.12 5.17 -15.04
N ARG A 220 -7.09 4.77 -13.77
CA ARG A 220 -7.51 3.46 -13.26
C ARG A 220 -8.07 3.54 -11.86
N GLY A 221 -8.83 2.53 -11.49
CA GLY A 221 -9.29 2.32 -10.11
C GLY A 221 -10.12 3.50 -9.61
N ALA A 222 -11.09 3.92 -10.40
CA ALA A 222 -12.08 4.92 -10.02
C ALA A 222 -12.66 4.59 -8.64
N GLY A 223 -12.79 5.59 -7.78
CA GLY A 223 -13.46 5.42 -6.51
C GLY A 223 -13.87 6.74 -5.89
N LYS A 224 -14.96 6.70 -5.14
CA LYS A 224 -15.37 7.80 -4.25
C LYS A 224 -14.67 7.71 -2.91
N LEU A 225 -14.54 8.83 -2.21
CA LEU A 225 -14.13 8.81 -0.80
C LEU A 225 -15.12 7.93 0.00
N PRO A 226 -14.67 6.82 0.62
CA PRO A 226 -15.57 5.99 1.41
C PRO A 226 -15.93 6.68 2.73
N GLU A 227 -17.16 6.46 3.20
CA GLU A 227 -17.54 6.81 4.56
C GLU A 227 -16.95 5.79 5.53
N MET A 228 -15.77 6.10 6.07
CA MET A 228 -15.05 5.25 6.99
C MET A 228 -14.93 5.93 8.36
N PRO A 229 -15.29 5.27 9.48
CA PRO A 229 -15.04 5.83 10.81
C PRO A 229 -13.53 5.98 11.04
N SER A 230 -13.12 6.97 11.84
CA SER A 230 -11.72 7.06 12.24
C SER A 230 -11.32 5.89 13.14
N PHE A 231 -10.04 5.57 13.17
CA PHE A 231 -9.49 4.51 14.02
C PHE A 231 -9.67 4.81 15.50
N GLU A 232 -9.56 6.09 15.87
CA GLU A 232 -9.89 6.56 17.22
C GLU A 232 -11.37 6.33 17.55
N LYS A 233 -12.28 6.54 16.59
CA LYS A 233 -13.71 6.25 16.81
C LYS A 233 -13.98 4.75 16.91
N LEU A 234 -13.26 3.91 16.17
CA LEU A 234 -13.43 2.46 16.21
C LEU A 234 -12.87 1.81 17.48
N TYR A 235 -11.71 2.27 17.96
CA TYR A 235 -10.95 1.57 19.00
C TYR A 235 -10.57 2.43 20.20
N GLY A 236 -10.85 3.74 20.19
CA GLY A 236 -10.40 4.66 21.23
C GLY A 236 -8.88 4.85 21.27
N LEU A 237 -8.18 4.60 20.15
CA LEU A 237 -6.72 4.63 20.09
C LEU A 237 -6.22 5.79 19.23
N LYS A 238 -5.29 6.58 19.79
CA LYS A 238 -4.53 7.53 18.98
C LYS A 238 -3.48 6.76 18.16
N ALA A 239 -3.48 6.94 16.84
CA ALA A 239 -2.65 6.15 15.94
C ALA A 239 -1.68 6.98 15.10
N ALA A 240 -0.50 6.41 14.82
CA ALA A 240 0.49 6.97 13.90
C ALA A 240 0.92 5.96 12.83
N CYS A 241 1.31 6.45 11.65
CA CYS A 241 1.79 5.63 10.55
C CYS A 241 3.19 6.07 10.09
N VAL A 242 4.12 5.10 10.04
CA VAL A 242 5.44 5.22 9.44
C VAL A 242 5.48 4.38 8.16
N SER A 243 5.27 5.03 7.01
CA SER A 243 5.43 4.38 5.71
C SER A 243 5.88 5.36 4.64
N GLY A 244 6.79 4.87 3.78
CA GLY A 244 7.20 5.54 2.54
C GLY A 244 6.25 5.28 1.37
N THR A 245 5.26 4.39 1.51
CA THR A 245 4.33 4.03 0.44
C THR A 245 3.13 4.98 0.42
N PRO A 246 2.90 5.77 -0.65
CA PRO A 246 1.79 6.73 -0.71
C PRO A 246 0.43 6.08 -0.44
N LEU A 247 0.16 4.92 -1.03
CA LEU A 247 -1.09 4.18 -0.81
C LEU A 247 -1.37 3.93 0.67
N ILE A 248 -0.37 3.45 1.43
CA ILE A 248 -0.53 3.12 2.86
C ILE A 248 -0.70 4.39 3.69
N ARG A 249 0.03 5.46 3.35
CA ARG A 249 -0.18 6.78 3.96
C ARG A 249 -1.59 7.30 3.71
N GLY A 250 -2.15 7.06 2.51
CA GLY A 250 -3.52 7.43 2.17
C GLY A 250 -4.56 6.68 3.01
N ILE A 251 -4.42 5.36 3.14
CA ILE A 251 -5.28 4.54 4.02
C ILE A 251 -5.19 5.01 5.46
N ALA A 252 -3.98 5.23 5.96
CA ALA A 252 -3.75 5.70 7.32
C ALA A 252 -4.36 7.10 7.56
N ARG A 253 -4.22 8.04 6.61
CA ARG A 253 -4.87 9.36 6.68
C ARG A 253 -6.38 9.25 6.73
N MET A 254 -6.94 8.39 5.90
CA MET A 254 -8.37 8.15 5.85
C MET A 254 -8.89 7.57 7.18
N ALA A 255 -8.09 6.73 7.83
CA ALA A 255 -8.35 6.20 9.17
C ALA A 255 -8.03 7.20 10.31
N GLY A 256 -7.57 8.42 9.99
CA GLY A 256 -7.29 9.46 10.99
C GLY A 256 -5.94 9.30 11.71
N PHE A 257 -4.95 8.66 11.10
CA PHE A 257 -3.61 8.49 11.70
C PHE A 257 -2.75 9.73 11.51
N ASP A 258 -1.92 10.03 12.51
CA ASP A 258 -0.80 10.96 12.36
C ASP A 258 0.27 10.34 11.43
N ILE A 259 0.54 10.99 10.29
CA ILE A 259 1.49 10.47 9.31
C ILE A 259 2.88 11.02 9.57
N LEU A 260 3.82 10.13 9.87
CA LEU A 260 5.19 10.50 10.19
C LEU A 260 6.06 10.61 8.93
N ASN A 261 6.91 11.63 8.92
CA ASN A 261 7.93 11.83 7.91
C ASN A 261 9.27 11.47 8.52
N VAL A 262 9.99 10.55 7.90
CA VAL A 262 11.24 9.99 8.43
C VAL A 262 12.35 10.20 7.41
N SER A 263 13.48 10.73 7.88
CA SER A 263 14.65 10.94 7.02
C SER A 263 15.16 9.61 6.46
N GLY A 264 15.39 9.54 5.14
CA GLY A 264 15.84 8.32 4.46
C GLY A 264 14.73 7.27 4.22
N MET A 265 13.46 7.56 4.51
CA MET A 265 12.35 6.67 4.20
C MET A 265 11.90 6.81 2.74
N THR A 266 12.53 6.05 1.84
CA THR A 266 12.31 6.13 0.39
C THR A 266 11.07 5.36 -0.09
N GLY A 267 10.55 4.42 0.70
CA GLY A 267 9.52 3.49 0.25
C GLY A 267 10.03 2.47 -0.78
N ARG A 268 11.35 2.22 -0.80
CA ARG A 268 12.03 1.30 -1.71
C ARG A 268 13.02 0.41 -0.92
N THR A 269 13.77 -0.43 -1.63
CA THR A 269 14.76 -1.35 -1.04
C THR A 269 15.93 -0.66 -0.36
N ASP A 270 16.20 0.60 -0.68
CA ASP A 270 17.25 1.47 -0.14
C ASP A 270 16.77 2.36 1.03
N THR A 271 15.55 2.13 1.55
CA THR A 271 15.04 2.84 2.74
C THR A 271 15.96 2.65 3.94
N ASN A 272 16.10 3.70 4.76
CA ASN A 272 16.78 3.62 6.04
C ASN A 272 15.88 2.94 7.09
N TYR A 273 16.03 1.63 7.23
CA TYR A 273 15.24 0.79 8.14
C TYR A 273 15.41 1.19 9.61
N GLU A 274 16.62 1.60 10.02
CA GLU A 274 16.91 2.02 11.40
C GLU A 274 16.13 3.28 11.77
N ASN A 275 16.13 4.29 10.91
CA ASN A 275 15.36 5.52 11.13
C ASN A 275 13.85 5.23 11.16
N VAL A 276 13.36 4.31 10.32
CA VAL A 276 11.95 3.90 10.29
C VAL A 276 11.53 3.25 11.60
N ILE A 277 12.29 2.26 12.08
CA ILE A 277 11.97 1.58 13.35
C ILE A 277 12.15 2.55 14.53
N SER A 278 13.20 3.36 14.56
CA SER A 278 13.44 4.35 15.61
C SER A 278 12.28 5.37 15.72
N ALA A 279 11.82 5.90 14.58
CA ALA A 279 10.68 6.82 14.56
C ALA A 279 9.39 6.17 15.07
N ALA A 280 9.17 4.89 14.76
CA ALA A 280 8.02 4.14 15.27
C ALA A 280 8.09 3.96 16.80
N VAL A 281 9.28 3.63 17.32
CA VAL A 281 9.52 3.51 18.77
C VAL A 281 9.28 4.84 19.47
N ASP A 282 9.76 5.95 18.91
CA ASP A 282 9.52 7.29 19.46
C ASP A 282 8.04 7.67 19.43
N ALA A 283 7.30 7.30 18.38
CA ALA A 283 5.88 7.57 18.26
C ALA A 283 5.03 6.90 19.35
N LEU A 284 5.45 5.73 19.87
CA LEU A 284 4.77 5.04 20.97
C LEU A 284 4.73 5.86 22.27
N LYS A 285 5.57 6.89 22.42
CA LYS A 285 5.56 7.80 23.57
C LYS A 285 4.28 8.65 23.60
N THR A 286 3.68 8.93 22.45
CA THR A 286 2.53 9.85 22.31
C THR A 286 1.31 9.23 21.62
N HIS A 287 1.44 8.01 21.10
CA HIS A 287 0.36 7.27 20.42
C HIS A 287 0.10 5.95 21.11
N ASP A 288 -1.10 5.38 20.94
CA ASP A 288 -1.47 4.06 21.45
C ASP A 288 -1.18 2.93 20.45
N PHE A 289 -1.26 3.25 19.16
CA PHE A 289 -1.03 2.32 18.05
C PHE A 289 -0.07 2.94 17.03
N VAL A 290 0.93 2.19 16.60
CA VAL A 290 1.87 2.61 15.55
C VAL A 290 1.92 1.53 14.48
N LEU A 291 1.57 1.93 13.25
CA LEU A 291 1.73 1.11 12.04
C LEU A 291 3.04 1.45 11.35
N VAL A 292 3.88 0.45 11.14
CA VAL A 292 5.07 0.54 10.27
C VAL A 292 4.82 -0.31 9.03
N ASN A 293 5.01 0.25 7.84
CA ASN A 293 4.97 -0.52 6.60
C ASN A 293 6.28 -0.37 5.80
N ILE A 294 6.94 -1.51 5.57
CA ILE A 294 8.22 -1.63 4.87
C ILE A 294 7.98 -2.23 3.49
N LYS A 295 8.23 -1.45 2.44
CA LYS A 295 7.88 -1.83 1.05
C LYS A 295 8.92 -2.72 0.34
N GLY A 296 10.16 -2.74 0.83
CA GLY A 296 11.30 -3.31 0.10
C GLY A 296 11.14 -4.79 -0.27
N THR A 297 10.48 -5.57 0.58
CA THR A 297 10.24 -7.01 0.38
C THR A 297 9.34 -7.28 -0.84
N ASP A 298 8.27 -6.51 -1.00
CA ASP A 298 7.35 -6.64 -2.14
C ASP A 298 8.01 -6.27 -3.47
N ILE A 299 8.83 -5.19 -3.47
CA ILE A 299 9.58 -4.78 -4.67
C ILE A 299 10.50 -5.90 -5.15
N ALA A 300 11.23 -6.53 -4.22
CA ALA A 300 12.10 -7.66 -4.55
C ALA A 300 11.30 -8.89 -5.01
N GLY A 301 10.12 -9.12 -4.43
CA GLY A 301 9.14 -10.12 -4.86
C GLY A 301 8.75 -9.95 -6.33
N HIS A 302 8.20 -8.78 -6.67
CA HIS A 302 7.80 -8.42 -8.04
C HIS A 302 8.96 -8.49 -9.05
N ASP A 303 10.14 -8.01 -8.68
CA ASP A 303 11.34 -8.04 -9.51
C ASP A 303 11.95 -9.45 -9.65
N ARG A 304 11.38 -10.46 -8.96
CA ARG A 304 11.88 -11.85 -8.92
C ARG A 304 13.33 -11.96 -8.44
N LYS A 305 13.69 -11.16 -7.43
CA LYS A 305 15.04 -11.09 -6.84
C LYS A 305 15.05 -11.72 -5.43
N PRO A 306 15.13 -13.05 -5.30
CA PRO A 306 15.05 -13.73 -4.00
C PRO A 306 16.17 -13.33 -3.02
N GLU A 307 17.41 -13.16 -3.51
CA GLU A 307 18.54 -12.69 -2.69
C GLU A 307 18.31 -11.28 -2.14
N LEU A 308 17.76 -10.38 -2.96
CA LEU A 308 17.44 -9.02 -2.52
C LEU A 308 16.30 -9.04 -1.49
N LYS A 309 15.29 -9.90 -1.66
CA LYS A 309 14.20 -10.05 -0.69
C LYS A 309 14.73 -10.56 0.65
N ARG A 310 15.65 -11.54 0.64
CA ARG A 310 16.39 -11.99 1.83
C ARG A 310 17.14 -10.84 2.49
N GLU A 311 17.93 -10.08 1.73
CA GLU A 311 18.72 -8.95 2.26
C GLU A 311 17.85 -7.87 2.91
N VAL A 312 16.69 -7.55 2.33
CA VAL A 312 15.73 -6.59 2.91
C VAL A 312 15.19 -7.10 4.25
N ILE A 313 14.88 -8.40 4.35
CA ILE A 313 14.44 -9.03 5.60
C ILE A 313 15.54 -8.92 6.66
N GLU A 314 16.79 -9.24 6.31
CA GLU A 314 17.94 -9.15 7.24
C GLU A 314 18.22 -7.71 7.70
N LYS A 315 18.12 -6.73 6.80
CA LYS A 315 18.25 -5.30 7.15
C LYS A 315 17.14 -4.85 8.10
N THR A 316 15.91 -5.29 7.84
CA THR A 316 14.75 -4.99 8.69
C THR A 316 14.91 -5.64 10.05
N ASP A 317 15.33 -6.90 10.11
CA ASP A 317 15.58 -7.63 11.36
C ASP A 317 16.64 -6.93 12.22
N ARG A 318 17.77 -6.49 11.64
CA ARG A 318 18.78 -5.74 12.39
C ARG A 318 18.23 -4.45 12.99
N ALA A 319 17.40 -3.72 12.25
CA ALA A 319 16.77 -2.49 12.76
C ALA A 319 15.81 -2.75 13.94
N MET A 320 15.34 -3.99 14.13
CA MET A 320 14.43 -4.40 15.20
C MET A 320 15.14 -4.80 16.51
N GLU A 321 16.48 -4.75 16.60
CA GLU A 321 17.22 -5.24 17.77
C GLU A 321 16.74 -4.66 19.12
N GLY A 322 16.34 -3.38 19.12
CA GLY A 322 15.86 -2.68 20.31
C GLY A 322 14.47 -3.12 20.79
N LEU A 323 13.67 -3.77 19.94
CA LEU A 323 12.25 -4.03 20.21
C LEU A 323 12.02 -4.99 21.37
N LYS A 324 12.93 -5.93 21.63
CA LYS A 324 12.85 -6.85 22.78
C LYS A 324 12.75 -6.13 24.13
N LYS A 325 13.29 -4.90 24.23
CA LYS A 325 13.25 -4.09 25.46
C LYS A 325 11.88 -3.46 25.72
N LEU A 326 10.96 -3.53 24.76
CA LEU A 326 9.64 -2.90 24.84
C LEU A 326 8.52 -3.89 25.20
N LEU A 327 8.83 -5.19 25.30
CA LEU A 327 7.79 -6.23 25.48
C LEU A 327 6.97 -6.08 26.76
N ASP A 328 7.52 -5.47 27.81
CA ASP A 328 6.77 -5.21 29.06
C ASP A 328 5.67 -4.14 28.91
N THR A 329 5.84 -3.21 27.98
CA THR A 329 4.94 -2.05 27.80
C THR A 329 4.21 -2.04 26.47
N THR A 330 4.61 -2.90 25.52
CA THR A 330 4.15 -2.88 24.13
C THR A 330 3.80 -4.29 23.65
N VAL A 331 2.72 -4.39 22.89
CA VAL A 331 2.39 -5.54 22.05
C VAL A 331 3.02 -5.31 20.69
N ILE A 332 3.93 -6.19 20.29
CA ILE A 332 4.62 -6.10 19.00
C ILE A 332 4.08 -7.20 18.11
N ALA A 333 3.58 -6.83 16.92
CA ALA A 333 3.14 -7.76 15.91
C ALA A 333 3.92 -7.55 14.62
N VAL A 334 4.33 -8.65 13.99
CA VAL A 334 5.02 -8.62 12.70
C VAL A 334 4.34 -9.57 11.74
N THR A 335 4.02 -9.09 10.55
CA THR A 335 3.44 -9.88 9.47
C THR A 335 3.74 -9.26 8.11
N GLY A 336 3.15 -9.77 7.03
CA GLY A 336 3.04 -9.07 5.76
C GLY A 336 1.57 -8.88 5.37
N ASP A 337 1.31 -7.92 4.49
CA ASP A 337 -0.04 -7.64 4.01
C ASP A 337 -0.51 -8.67 2.98
N HIS A 338 0.39 -9.28 2.23
CA HIS A 338 0.10 -10.40 1.32
C HIS A 338 1.39 -11.17 1.03
N SER A 339 1.26 -12.20 0.20
CA SER A 339 2.40 -12.94 -0.32
C SER A 339 2.75 -12.42 -1.72
N THR A 340 4.02 -12.09 -1.94
CA THR A 340 4.58 -11.80 -3.28
C THR A 340 5.75 -12.74 -3.56
N PRO A 341 5.48 -14.00 -3.97
CA PRO A 341 6.54 -14.97 -4.20
C PRO A 341 7.45 -14.57 -5.36
N CYS A 342 8.77 -14.61 -5.17
CA CYS A 342 9.73 -14.28 -6.23
C CYS A 342 9.62 -15.21 -7.45
N SER A 343 9.13 -16.44 -7.26
CA SER A 343 8.87 -17.38 -8.36
C SER A 343 7.68 -16.98 -9.24
N PHE A 344 6.74 -16.21 -8.71
CA PHE A 344 5.55 -15.73 -9.41
C PHE A 344 5.73 -14.29 -9.92
N GLY A 345 6.32 -13.40 -9.12
CA GLY A 345 6.56 -11.99 -9.47
C GLY A 345 5.32 -11.08 -9.35
N ASP A 346 4.30 -11.54 -8.64
CA ASP A 346 3.07 -10.80 -8.36
C ASP A 346 2.42 -11.35 -7.08
N HIS A 347 1.33 -10.73 -6.62
CA HIS A 347 0.63 -11.14 -5.42
C HIS A 347 -0.01 -12.52 -5.60
N THR A 348 0.05 -13.36 -4.56
CA THR A 348 -0.59 -14.67 -4.49
C THR A 348 -1.54 -14.77 -3.30
N GLY A 349 -2.38 -15.81 -3.30
CA GLY A 349 -3.29 -16.12 -2.19
C GLY A 349 -2.67 -17.04 -1.14
N ASP A 350 -1.34 -17.17 -1.14
CA ASP A 350 -0.63 -17.94 -0.11
C ASP A 350 -0.75 -17.19 1.22
N PRO A 351 -1.02 -17.87 2.35
CA PRO A 351 -1.11 -17.22 3.64
C PRO A 351 0.24 -16.65 4.09
N VAL A 352 0.21 -15.60 4.90
CA VAL A 352 1.40 -14.86 5.32
C VAL A 352 1.74 -15.20 6.78
N PRO A 353 3.02 -15.35 7.15
CA PRO A 353 3.44 -15.48 8.54
C PRO A 353 2.98 -14.32 9.41
N ILE A 354 2.50 -14.61 10.61
CA ILE A 354 2.24 -13.61 11.65
C ILE A 354 2.87 -14.05 12.97
N LEU A 355 3.45 -13.10 13.70
CA LEU A 355 3.87 -13.26 15.08
C LEU A 355 3.31 -12.11 15.92
N ILE A 356 2.98 -12.39 17.18
CA ILE A 356 2.60 -11.40 18.19
C ILE A 356 3.41 -11.71 19.45
N SER A 357 4.12 -10.72 19.99
CA SER A 357 4.98 -10.87 21.18
C SER A 357 4.75 -9.73 22.17
N THR A 358 4.60 -10.08 23.45
CA THR A 358 4.51 -9.17 24.58
C THR A 358 4.76 -9.93 25.88
N SER A 359 5.14 -9.24 26.95
CA SER A 359 5.35 -9.84 28.27
C SER A 359 4.04 -10.42 28.83
N GLY A 360 4.09 -11.63 29.40
CA GLY A 360 2.90 -12.32 29.93
C GLY A 360 2.05 -13.07 28.89
N ILE A 361 2.47 -13.12 27.62
CA ILE A 361 1.78 -13.92 26.60
C ILE A 361 2.01 -15.42 26.80
N THR A 362 0.98 -16.24 26.55
CA THR A 362 1.15 -17.70 26.45
C THR A 362 1.86 -18.02 25.14
N ARG A 363 3.14 -18.39 25.25
CA ARG A 363 3.99 -18.73 24.10
C ARG A 363 3.56 -20.04 23.45
N ASP A 364 3.69 -20.11 22.13
CA ASP A 364 3.67 -21.41 21.45
C ASP A 364 5.08 -22.04 21.42
N TYR A 365 5.24 -23.18 20.73
CA TYR A 365 6.51 -23.89 20.65
C TYR A 365 7.39 -23.48 19.46
N VAL A 366 6.95 -22.52 18.64
CA VAL A 366 7.68 -22.10 17.44
C VAL A 366 8.89 -21.24 17.85
N LYS A 367 10.06 -21.55 17.28
CA LYS A 367 11.34 -20.88 17.61
C LYS A 367 11.84 -19.94 16.53
N THR A 368 11.29 -20.05 15.33
CA THR A 368 11.76 -19.37 14.13
C THR A 368 10.60 -18.78 13.37
N PHE A 369 10.75 -17.56 12.88
CA PHE A 369 9.73 -16.86 12.13
C PHE A 369 9.89 -17.08 10.63
N ASP A 370 9.16 -18.06 10.08
CA ASP A 370 9.04 -18.31 8.65
C ASP A 370 7.76 -19.08 8.30
N GLU A 371 7.39 -19.15 7.03
CA GLU A 371 6.15 -19.78 6.55
C GLU A 371 5.96 -21.21 7.05
N ALA A 372 7.01 -22.03 7.04
CA ALA A 372 6.90 -23.42 7.45
C ALA A 372 6.83 -23.55 8.98
N SER A 373 7.67 -22.81 9.70
CA SER A 373 7.72 -22.89 11.17
C SER A 373 6.41 -22.40 11.80
N VAL A 374 5.90 -21.24 11.38
CA VAL A 374 4.64 -20.69 11.93
C VAL A 374 3.40 -21.45 11.45
N SER A 375 3.53 -22.36 10.47
CA SER A 375 2.45 -23.27 10.11
C SER A 375 2.07 -24.20 11.29
N LEU A 376 3.01 -24.46 12.21
CA LEU A 376 2.80 -25.19 13.46
C LEU A 376 2.38 -24.29 14.63
N GLY A 377 2.34 -22.97 14.42
CA GLY A 377 1.90 -21.98 15.40
C GLY A 377 0.40 -22.03 15.67
N TYR A 378 0.01 -21.42 16.79
CA TYR A 378 -1.35 -21.45 17.32
C TYR A 378 -2.41 -20.93 16.34
N TYR A 379 -2.09 -19.88 15.56
CA TYR A 379 -3.09 -19.19 14.75
C TYR A 379 -3.18 -19.67 13.29
N LYS A 380 -4.43 -19.74 12.81
CA LYS A 380 -4.84 -19.85 11.41
C LYS A 380 -6.01 -18.89 11.19
N ILE A 381 -5.70 -17.63 10.90
CA ILE A 381 -6.64 -16.51 10.98
C ILE A 381 -6.78 -15.78 9.65
N THR A 382 -7.72 -14.84 9.59
CA THR A 382 -7.79 -13.81 8.56
C THR A 382 -7.27 -12.48 9.09
N SER A 383 -7.04 -11.47 8.23
CA SER A 383 -6.49 -10.20 8.73
C SER A 383 -7.49 -9.40 9.59
N LEU A 384 -8.80 -9.60 9.44
CA LEU A 384 -9.80 -8.97 10.31
C LEU A 384 -9.66 -9.39 11.77
N ASP A 385 -9.01 -10.53 12.03
CA ASP A 385 -8.76 -11.03 13.37
C ASP A 385 -7.55 -10.34 14.04
N ILE A 386 -6.72 -9.59 13.29
CA ILE A 386 -5.52 -8.94 13.84
C ILE A 386 -5.90 -7.93 14.91
N MET A 387 -6.73 -6.94 14.60
CA MET A 387 -7.07 -5.89 15.56
C MET A 387 -7.72 -6.46 16.84
N PRO A 388 -8.72 -7.36 16.78
CA PRO A 388 -9.24 -8.05 17.96
C PRO A 388 -8.16 -8.71 18.82
N LEU A 389 -7.20 -9.42 18.20
CA LEU A 389 -6.09 -10.05 18.93
C LEU A 389 -5.16 -9.01 19.58
N LEU A 390 -4.80 -7.94 18.86
CA LEU A 390 -3.93 -6.89 19.40
C LEU A 390 -4.59 -6.13 20.55
N LEU A 391 -5.90 -5.88 20.47
CA LEU A 391 -6.68 -5.29 21.57
C LEU A 391 -6.72 -6.22 22.77
N SER A 392 -6.90 -7.53 22.56
CA SER A 392 -6.87 -8.51 23.64
C SER A 392 -5.51 -8.55 24.34
N TYR A 393 -4.41 -8.63 23.60
CA TYR A 393 -3.06 -8.71 24.19
C TYR A 393 -2.57 -7.39 24.82
N SER A 394 -3.27 -6.28 24.55
CA SER A 394 -2.96 -4.97 25.14
C SER A 394 -3.85 -4.60 26.34
N ASP A 395 -4.71 -5.55 26.76
CA ASP A 395 -5.73 -5.40 27.81
C ASP A 395 -6.75 -4.30 27.50
N ARG A 396 -7.17 -4.24 26.23
CA ARG A 396 -8.12 -3.24 25.68
C ARG A 396 -9.40 -3.85 25.12
N SER A 397 -9.50 -5.18 25.04
CA SER A 397 -10.72 -5.83 24.57
C SER A 397 -11.84 -5.64 25.57
N GLU A 398 -13.01 -5.28 25.06
CA GLU A 398 -14.24 -5.27 25.85
C GLU A 398 -14.85 -6.67 25.88
N LYS A 399 -15.52 -6.99 26.98
CA LYS A 399 -16.22 -8.27 27.13
C LYS A 399 -17.40 -8.33 26.16
N TYR A 400 -17.50 -9.40 25.38
CA TYR A 400 -18.65 -9.64 24.51
C TYR A 400 -19.85 -10.13 25.32
N GLY A 401 -20.82 -9.24 25.56
CA GLY A 401 -22.02 -9.50 26.36
C GLY A 401 -21.80 -9.36 27.87
N ALA A 402 -22.91 -9.11 28.58
CA ALA A 402 -23.03 -8.91 30.03
C ALA A 402 -22.23 -7.75 30.63
#